data_AF-A0A8H8DLM1-F1
#
_entry.id   AF-A0A8H8DLM1-F1
#
_cell.length_a   1.000
_cell.length_b   1.000
_cell.length_c   1.000
_cell.angle_alpha   90.00
_cell.angle_beta   90.00
_cell.angle_gamma   90.00
#
_symmetry.space_group_name_H-M   'P 1'
#
loop_
_entity.id
_entity.type
_entity.pdbx_description
1 polymer ?
#
loop_
_entity_poly.entity_id
_entity_poly.type
_entity_poly.pdbx_seq_one_letter_code
_entity_poly.pdbx_strand_id
1 'polypeptide(L)'
;HPSVQRQENSDRHRRLRRQEFWNWCVKSFALIVTEPGFSCHVPFSLGAVKITPAHDPNDYHIGNRHKLAFINILNDDGTINANGEPFAGIKRFDARLAVTQKLTEMGLFHGTKDNPMTIPICQRSGDVIEQLLKPQWYVACKDMAEQAMQAVRDKRLTIQPKQSEDTWFRWLEDTQDWCVSRQLWWGHRIPAYFVKFESKEGDRAEDKFWVSGITEEEALVKAQERFPNEKFTLEQDPDVLDTWFSSGLWPFSILGWPEETSDVRNFYPNSLLETGRDILFFWVARMVMLGMKLTGQVPFSEVFCHAMVRDAHGRKMSKSLGNVIDPIDVIEGISLQELQKRLDRGNLDPREVAKAKEGQRIDYPNGIPQCGTDALRFALCAYTASGASVNLDILRVDGYRRFCNKLWNATRFCLMKLGGDFKPNPSGKFPLVIQPSGKESLADKWVLTKLNKAIAESNASLEKKDFKNATTAVHSFWLYDLCDTFIVRILRFPKPTLVARGRAWQN
;
A
#
# COMPACT_ATOMS: atom_id res chain seq x y z
N HIS A 1 11.54 -1.65 -37.83
CA HIS A 1 11.30 -0.33 -38.46
C HIS A 1 10.18 0.39 -37.73
N PRO A 2 10.30 1.70 -37.45
CA PRO A 2 9.18 2.48 -36.94
C PRO A 2 8.02 2.39 -37.94
N SER A 3 6.80 2.16 -37.46
CA SER A 3 5.61 1.96 -38.31
C SER A 3 4.56 3.01 -37.98
N VAL A 4 3.50 3.12 -38.78
CA VAL A 4 2.42 4.10 -38.56
C VAL A 4 1.07 3.39 -38.44
N GLN A 5 0.32 3.70 -37.38
CA GLN A 5 -1.01 3.13 -37.10
C GLN A 5 -2.13 4.04 -37.63
N ARG A 6 -3.31 3.48 -37.96
CA ARG A 6 -4.51 4.21 -38.40
C ARG A 6 -5.81 3.66 -37.85
N GLN A 7 -6.83 4.53 -37.74
CA GLN A 7 -8.21 4.14 -37.43
C GLN A 7 -8.94 3.57 -38.66
N GLU A 8 -9.67 2.47 -38.45
CA GLU A 8 -10.25 1.66 -39.51
C GLU A 8 -11.38 2.36 -40.30
N ASN A 9 -12.08 3.31 -39.67
CA ASN A 9 -13.28 3.99 -40.20
C ASN A 9 -13.05 5.38 -40.82
N SER A 10 -11.81 5.85 -41.01
CA SER A 10 -11.59 7.10 -41.76
C SER A 10 -11.41 6.81 -43.27
N ASP A 11 -12.43 7.12 -44.07
CA ASP A 11 -12.39 6.96 -45.54
C ASP A 11 -11.25 7.78 -46.19
N ARG A 12 -10.75 8.82 -45.51
CA ARG A 12 -9.69 9.73 -45.96
C ARG A 12 -8.34 9.05 -46.22
N HIS A 13 -8.08 7.88 -45.62
CA HIS A 13 -6.77 7.23 -45.60
C HIS A 13 -6.76 5.79 -46.14
N ARG A 14 -7.87 5.31 -46.69
CA ARG A 14 -8.04 3.92 -47.16
C ARG A 14 -7.02 3.53 -48.25
N ARG A 15 -6.54 4.50 -49.05
CA ARG A 15 -5.60 4.32 -50.17
C ARG A 15 -4.14 4.07 -49.77
N LEU A 16 -3.74 4.29 -48.51
CA LEU A 16 -2.34 4.09 -48.07
C LEU A 16 -2.18 2.92 -47.09
N ARG A 17 -3.16 2.01 -47.01
CA ARG A 17 -3.02 0.77 -46.21
C ARG A 17 -1.94 -0.12 -46.84
N ARG A 18 -1.04 -0.68 -46.01
CA ARG A 18 0.11 -1.51 -46.43
C ARG A 18 1.06 -0.84 -47.42
N GLN A 19 1.02 0.49 -47.51
CA GLN A 19 2.07 1.22 -48.21
C GLN A 19 3.26 1.42 -47.27
N GLU A 20 4.43 1.49 -47.88
CA GLU A 20 5.66 1.83 -47.20
C GLU A 20 5.93 3.32 -47.34
N PHE A 21 6.47 3.93 -46.28
CA PHE A 21 6.98 5.30 -46.35
C PHE A 21 8.47 5.32 -46.04
N TRP A 22 9.19 6.23 -46.68
CA TRP A 22 10.62 6.41 -46.40
C TRP A 22 10.82 7.12 -45.06
N ASN A 23 11.53 6.49 -44.14
CA ASN A 23 12.02 7.11 -42.92
C ASN A 23 13.43 7.67 -43.17
N TRP A 24 13.54 9.00 -43.11
CA TRP A 24 14.78 9.71 -43.42
C TRP A 24 15.92 9.45 -42.41
N CYS A 25 15.60 9.20 -41.14
CA CYS A 25 16.57 9.10 -40.07
C CYS A 25 17.32 7.76 -40.16
N VAL A 26 16.57 6.66 -40.25
CA VAL A 26 17.09 5.30 -40.39
C VAL A 26 17.25 4.86 -41.85
N LYS A 27 17.10 5.78 -42.82
CA LYS A 27 17.20 5.55 -44.27
C LYS A 27 16.57 4.24 -44.73
N SER A 28 15.33 4.00 -44.30
CA SER A 28 14.63 2.72 -44.56
C SER A 28 13.13 2.90 -44.71
N PHE A 29 12.51 1.95 -45.39
CA PHE A 29 11.06 1.91 -45.56
C PHE A 29 10.35 1.40 -44.30
N ALA A 30 9.25 2.06 -43.96
CA ALA A 30 8.46 1.85 -42.77
C ALA A 30 7.02 1.49 -43.15
N LEU A 31 6.45 0.49 -42.48
CA LEU A 31 5.14 -0.06 -42.80
C LEU A 31 3.99 0.74 -42.17
N ILE A 32 2.90 0.89 -42.93
CA ILE A 32 1.63 1.42 -42.42
C ILE A 32 0.71 0.24 -42.05
N VAL A 33 0.39 0.12 -40.76
CA VAL A 33 -0.47 -0.94 -40.20
C VAL A 33 -1.83 -0.37 -39.77
N THR A 34 -2.88 -1.20 -39.83
CA THR A 34 -4.24 -0.85 -39.39
C THR A 34 -4.68 -1.74 -38.25
N GLU A 35 -5.25 -1.15 -37.20
CA GLU A 35 -5.65 -1.85 -35.98
C GLU A 35 -7.13 -1.59 -35.64
N PRO A 36 -7.97 -2.63 -35.52
CA PRO A 36 -9.36 -2.50 -35.07
C PRO A 36 -9.46 -2.03 -33.61
N GLY A 37 -10.44 -1.19 -33.29
CA GLY A 37 -10.70 -0.75 -31.90
C GLY A 37 -9.82 0.40 -31.39
N PHE A 38 -8.87 0.89 -32.19
CA PHE A 38 -8.07 2.06 -31.83
C PHE A 38 -8.79 3.37 -32.19
N SER A 39 -9.19 4.13 -31.16
CA SER A 39 -9.71 5.49 -31.29
C SER A 39 -8.56 6.49 -31.19
N CYS A 40 -7.98 6.91 -32.32
CA CYS A 40 -7.27 8.19 -32.32
C CYS A 40 -8.33 9.29 -32.15
N HIS A 41 -8.26 10.10 -31.09
CA HIS A 41 -9.15 11.24 -30.95
C HIS A 41 -9.01 12.14 -32.19
N VAL A 42 -10.02 12.07 -33.06
CA VAL A 42 -10.06 12.65 -34.40
C VAL A 42 -10.04 14.19 -34.42
N PRO A 43 -10.53 14.96 -33.42
CA PRO A 43 -10.56 16.41 -33.60
C PRO A 43 -9.18 17.07 -33.59
N PHE A 44 -8.11 16.38 -33.15
CA PHE A 44 -6.77 16.98 -33.00
C PHE A 44 -5.62 16.22 -33.69
N SER A 45 -5.87 15.08 -34.37
CA SER A 45 -4.83 14.27 -35.01
C SER A 45 -5.09 14.03 -36.49
N LEU A 46 -4.02 13.81 -37.28
CA LEU A 46 -4.09 13.50 -38.71
C LEU A 46 -4.73 12.12 -39.02
N GLY A 47 -5.25 11.41 -38.02
CA GLY A 47 -5.80 10.05 -38.16
C GLY A 47 -4.73 8.96 -38.27
N ALA A 48 -3.47 9.29 -37.99
CA ALA A 48 -2.34 8.38 -37.98
C ALA A 48 -1.33 8.73 -36.88
N VAL A 49 -0.72 7.72 -36.25
CA VAL A 49 0.29 7.88 -35.18
C VAL A 49 1.54 7.05 -35.46
N LYS A 50 2.71 7.50 -34.96
CA LYS A 50 3.94 6.70 -35.01
C LYS A 50 3.85 5.51 -34.04
N ILE A 51 4.52 4.41 -34.38
CA ILE A 51 4.67 3.22 -33.55
C ILE A 51 6.16 3.00 -33.28
N THR A 52 6.52 2.99 -32.00
CA THR A 52 7.87 2.85 -31.45
C THR A 52 7.88 1.77 -30.36
N PRO A 53 7.85 0.47 -30.71
CA PRO A 53 7.57 -0.62 -29.76
C PRO A 53 8.53 -0.74 -28.57
N ALA A 54 9.74 -0.21 -28.68
CA ALA A 54 10.73 -0.24 -27.60
C ALA A 54 10.60 0.91 -26.57
N HIS A 55 9.73 1.89 -26.83
CA HIS A 55 9.67 3.16 -26.09
C HIS A 55 8.26 3.63 -25.71
N ASP A 56 7.22 2.84 -25.98
CA ASP A 56 5.86 3.10 -25.52
C ASP A 56 5.10 1.78 -25.28
N PRO A 57 4.35 1.62 -24.18
CA PRO A 57 3.67 0.36 -23.86
C PRO A 57 2.56 -0.01 -24.86
N ASN A 58 1.82 0.97 -25.39
CA ASN A 58 0.79 0.69 -26.39
C ASN A 58 1.44 0.22 -27.69
N ASP A 59 2.52 0.90 -28.10
CA ASP A 59 3.32 0.52 -29.25
C ASP A 59 3.96 -0.86 -29.06
N TYR A 60 4.37 -1.22 -27.84
CA TYR A 60 4.93 -2.53 -27.51
C TYR A 60 3.93 -3.64 -27.82
N HIS A 61 2.68 -3.51 -27.34
CA HIS A 61 1.64 -4.50 -27.59
C HIS A 61 1.26 -4.60 -29.08
N ILE A 62 1.19 -3.46 -29.78
CA ILE A 62 0.97 -3.44 -31.24
C ILE A 62 2.14 -4.10 -31.96
N GLY A 63 3.37 -3.80 -31.53
CA GLY A 63 4.60 -4.42 -32.01
C GLY A 63 4.56 -5.94 -31.93
N ASN A 64 4.12 -6.47 -30.79
CA ASN A 64 3.96 -7.91 -30.61
C ASN A 64 2.89 -8.50 -31.54
N ARG A 65 1.71 -7.87 -31.64
CA ARG A 65 0.61 -8.36 -32.50
C ARG A 65 1.00 -8.40 -33.98
N HIS A 66 1.73 -7.38 -34.44
CA HIS A 66 2.14 -7.24 -35.83
C HIS A 66 3.56 -7.75 -36.11
N LYS A 67 4.23 -8.37 -35.12
CA LYS A 67 5.60 -8.89 -35.21
C LYS A 67 6.61 -7.86 -35.74
N LEU A 68 6.52 -6.64 -35.23
CA LEU A 68 7.42 -5.55 -35.59
C LEU A 68 8.76 -5.69 -34.87
N ALA A 69 9.82 -5.15 -35.46
CA ALA A 69 11.13 -5.10 -34.81
C ALA A 69 11.16 -4.07 -33.67
N PHE A 70 11.70 -4.49 -32.52
CA PHE A 70 11.85 -3.66 -31.33
C PHE A 70 13.25 -3.04 -31.31
N ILE A 71 13.34 -1.77 -31.69
CA ILE A 71 14.63 -1.06 -31.82
C ILE A 71 14.73 -0.04 -30.68
N ASN A 72 15.63 -0.29 -29.74
CA ASN A 72 15.97 0.65 -28.68
C ASN A 72 16.96 1.71 -29.18
N ILE A 73 16.66 3.00 -28.95
CA ILE A 73 17.53 4.12 -29.30
C ILE A 73 18.20 4.79 -28.08
N LEU A 74 17.93 4.33 -26.86
CA LEU A 74 18.43 4.95 -25.63
C LEU A 74 19.50 4.09 -24.94
N ASN A 75 20.53 4.74 -24.41
CA ASN A 75 21.41 4.19 -23.39
C ASN A 75 20.79 4.37 -21.99
N ASP A 76 21.35 3.67 -21.02
CA ASP A 76 20.90 3.70 -19.61
C ASP A 76 21.03 5.09 -18.95
N ASP A 77 21.93 5.93 -19.45
CA ASP A 77 22.14 7.29 -18.96
C ASP A 77 21.21 8.33 -19.65
N GLY A 78 20.29 7.87 -20.50
CA GLY A 78 19.36 8.71 -21.26
C GLY A 78 19.98 9.46 -22.44
N THR A 79 21.16 9.05 -22.91
CA THR A 79 21.70 9.47 -24.21
C THR A 79 21.19 8.60 -25.35
N ILE A 80 21.21 9.12 -26.57
CA ILE A 80 20.90 8.35 -27.78
C ILE A 80 22.06 7.39 -28.10
N ASN A 81 21.74 6.14 -28.43
CA ASN A 81 22.71 5.12 -28.82
C ASN A 81 22.95 5.09 -30.36
N ALA A 82 23.75 4.13 -30.84
CA ALA A 82 24.09 4.02 -32.27
C ALA A 82 22.88 3.79 -33.22
N ASN A 83 21.74 3.29 -32.71
CA ASN A 83 20.53 3.14 -33.53
C ASN A 83 19.82 4.48 -33.81
N GLY A 84 20.18 5.54 -33.08
CA GLY A 84 19.63 6.88 -33.25
C GLY A 84 20.57 7.86 -33.96
N GLU A 85 21.59 7.38 -34.66
CA GLU A 85 22.43 8.20 -35.55
C GLU A 85 21.55 9.04 -36.51
N PRO A 86 21.88 10.33 -36.78
CA PRO A 86 23.12 11.04 -36.44
C PRO A 86 23.17 11.67 -35.02
N PHE A 87 22.23 11.33 -34.13
CA PHE A 87 22.08 11.99 -32.83
C PHE A 87 22.73 11.24 -31.66
N ALA A 88 23.57 10.23 -31.95
CA ALA A 88 24.22 9.42 -30.93
C ALA A 88 25.04 10.27 -29.95
N GLY A 89 24.99 9.91 -28.66
CA GLY A 89 25.66 10.60 -27.56
C GLY A 89 24.93 11.84 -27.02
N ILE A 90 23.88 12.33 -27.69
CA ILE A 90 23.11 13.50 -27.24
C ILE A 90 22.07 13.06 -26.20
N LYS A 91 21.79 13.89 -25.18
CA LYS A 91 20.73 13.63 -24.20
C LYS A 91 19.35 13.70 -24.86
N ARG A 92 18.42 12.85 -24.42
CA ARG A 92 17.09 12.64 -25.02
C ARG A 92 16.28 13.91 -25.32
N PHE A 93 16.33 14.94 -24.48
CA PHE A 93 15.60 16.20 -24.70
C PHE A 93 16.30 17.11 -25.71
N ASP A 94 17.63 17.19 -25.66
CA ASP A 94 18.43 17.93 -26.64
C ASP A 94 18.33 17.28 -28.02
N ALA A 95 18.31 15.94 -28.06
CA ALA A 95 18.08 15.18 -29.29
C ALA A 95 16.73 15.52 -29.93
N ARG A 96 15.67 15.75 -29.13
CA ARG A 96 14.37 16.19 -29.65
C ARG A 96 14.45 17.55 -30.36
N LEU A 97 15.22 18.49 -29.81
CA LEU A 97 15.45 19.80 -30.44
C LEU A 97 16.26 19.65 -31.73
N ALA A 98 17.35 18.88 -31.69
CA ALA A 98 18.20 18.62 -32.85
C ALA A 98 17.44 17.93 -33.99
N VAL A 99 16.58 16.95 -33.68
CA VAL A 99 15.69 16.28 -34.65
C VAL A 99 14.73 17.28 -35.28
N THR A 100 14.14 18.17 -34.49
CA THR A 100 13.21 19.21 -34.99
C THR A 100 13.90 20.18 -35.94
N GLN A 101 15.10 20.64 -35.57
CA GLN A 101 15.92 21.48 -36.43
C GLN A 101 16.25 20.77 -37.75
N LYS A 102 16.66 19.49 -37.67
CA LYS A 102 17.01 18.72 -38.86
C LYS A 102 15.83 18.51 -39.80
N LEU A 103 14.65 18.19 -39.25
CA LEU A 103 13.41 18.09 -40.00
C LEU A 103 13.05 19.41 -40.70
N THR A 104 13.34 20.55 -40.05
CA THR A 104 13.12 21.89 -40.61
C THR A 104 14.07 22.17 -41.77
N GLU A 105 15.36 21.89 -41.62
CA GLU A 105 16.36 22.00 -42.69
C GLU A 105 16.00 21.16 -43.91
N MET A 106 15.38 19.99 -43.69
CA MET A 106 14.95 19.07 -44.74
C MET A 106 13.59 19.42 -45.36
N GLY A 107 12.89 20.43 -44.85
CA GLY A 107 11.55 20.80 -45.31
C GLY A 107 10.46 19.76 -44.98
N LEU A 108 10.73 18.83 -44.05
CA LEU A 108 9.79 17.79 -43.59
C LEU A 108 9.00 18.21 -42.35
N PHE A 109 9.42 19.28 -41.67
CA PHE A 109 8.73 19.80 -40.49
C PHE A 109 7.52 20.66 -40.89
N HIS A 110 6.32 20.24 -40.49
CA HIS A 110 5.08 20.97 -40.78
C HIS A 110 4.75 22.05 -39.73
N GLY A 111 5.06 21.80 -38.45
CA GLY A 111 4.80 22.74 -37.36
C GLY A 111 4.64 22.07 -36.00
N THR A 112 4.50 22.90 -34.97
CA THR A 112 4.24 22.52 -33.57
C THR A 112 2.94 23.14 -33.08
N LYS A 113 2.28 22.44 -32.16
CA LYS A 113 1.12 22.95 -31.41
C LYS A 113 1.25 22.53 -29.96
N ASP A 114 0.82 23.39 -29.06
CA ASP A 114 0.77 23.06 -27.64
C ASP A 114 -0.21 21.92 -27.41
N ASN A 115 0.26 20.89 -26.71
CA ASN A 115 -0.53 19.71 -26.40
C ASN A 115 -0.46 19.44 -24.90
N PRO A 116 -1.53 19.74 -24.14
CA PRO A 116 -1.57 19.38 -22.72
C PRO A 116 -1.54 17.85 -22.58
N MET A 117 -0.54 17.34 -21.87
CA MET A 117 -0.35 15.91 -21.67
C MET A 117 0.10 15.60 -20.25
N THR A 118 -0.18 14.38 -19.79
CA THR A 118 0.33 13.85 -18.53
C THR A 118 1.64 13.14 -18.78
N ILE A 119 2.71 13.59 -18.11
CA ILE A 119 4.03 12.98 -18.21
C ILE A 119 4.27 12.15 -16.95
N PRO A 120 4.68 10.88 -17.06
CA PRO A 120 5.01 10.08 -15.90
C PRO A 120 6.30 10.63 -15.27
N ILE A 121 6.23 10.96 -13.98
CA ILE A 121 7.35 11.51 -13.21
C ILE A 121 7.69 10.53 -12.10
N CYS A 122 8.98 10.27 -11.92
CA CYS A 122 9.47 9.48 -10.80
C CYS A 122 9.20 10.25 -9.50
N GLN A 123 8.40 9.66 -8.61
CA GLN A 123 8.04 10.29 -7.33
C GLN A 123 9.26 10.62 -6.46
N ARG A 124 10.37 9.89 -6.61
CA ARG A 124 11.59 10.08 -5.80
C ARG A 124 12.55 11.11 -6.39
N SER A 125 12.87 11.01 -7.67
CA SER A 125 13.84 11.91 -8.32
C SER A 125 13.22 13.16 -8.93
N GLY A 126 11.92 13.14 -9.24
CA GLY A 126 11.26 14.20 -10.00
C GLY A 126 11.57 14.20 -11.50
N ASP A 127 12.38 13.26 -11.99
CA ASP A 127 12.69 13.15 -13.42
C ASP A 127 11.57 12.43 -14.20
N VAL A 128 11.50 12.69 -15.50
CA VAL A 128 10.59 12.03 -16.44
C VAL A 128 10.96 10.55 -16.57
N ILE A 129 9.97 9.68 -16.42
CA ILE A 129 10.14 8.23 -16.60
C ILE A 129 10.18 7.92 -18.10
N GLU A 130 11.29 7.31 -18.53
CA GLU A 130 11.45 6.79 -19.88
C GLU A 130 11.10 5.31 -19.94
N GLN A 131 10.54 4.88 -21.07
CA GLN A 131 10.26 3.49 -21.35
C GLN A 131 11.44 2.90 -22.12
N LEU A 132 12.00 1.82 -21.58
CA LEU A 132 13.20 1.19 -22.10
C LEU A 132 13.07 -0.32 -21.99
N LEU A 133 13.34 -1.02 -23.10
CA LEU A 133 13.43 -2.47 -23.09
C LEU A 133 14.71 -2.89 -22.39
N LYS A 134 14.55 -3.68 -21.33
CA LYS A 134 15.64 -4.36 -20.64
C LYS A 134 15.23 -5.78 -20.31
N PRO A 135 16.16 -6.76 -20.41
CA PRO A 135 16.00 -8.05 -19.77
C PRO A 135 15.80 -7.83 -18.27
N GLN A 136 14.77 -8.47 -17.70
CA GLN A 136 14.40 -8.37 -16.29
C GLN A 136 13.78 -9.69 -15.84
N TRP A 137 13.78 -9.94 -14.54
CA TRP A 137 13.17 -11.13 -13.93
C TRP A 137 11.69 -10.90 -13.68
N TYR A 138 10.85 -11.81 -14.16
CA TYR A 138 9.40 -11.77 -13.99
C TYR A 138 8.90 -13.02 -13.27
N VAL A 139 7.86 -12.83 -12.46
CA VAL A 139 7.07 -13.91 -11.87
C VAL A 139 5.73 -13.97 -12.61
N ALA A 140 5.41 -15.15 -13.16
CA ALA A 140 4.14 -15.40 -13.81
C ALA A 140 2.99 -15.35 -12.80
N CYS A 141 2.12 -14.35 -12.90
CA CYS A 141 1.12 -14.07 -11.85
C CYS A 141 -0.27 -14.63 -12.13
N LYS A 142 -0.59 -14.94 -13.39
CA LYS A 142 -1.96 -15.27 -13.83
C LYS A 142 -2.61 -16.39 -13.02
N ASP A 143 -1.96 -17.55 -12.94
CA ASP A 143 -2.50 -18.71 -12.22
C ASP A 143 -2.60 -18.46 -10.72
N MET A 144 -1.63 -17.74 -10.14
CA MET A 144 -1.65 -17.41 -8.71
C MET A 144 -2.77 -16.42 -8.37
N ALA A 145 -3.04 -15.45 -9.24
CA ALA A 145 -4.13 -14.51 -9.09
C ALA A 145 -5.49 -15.19 -9.18
N GLU A 146 -5.65 -16.14 -10.11
CA GLU A 146 -6.88 -16.93 -10.22
C GLU A 146 -7.14 -17.76 -8.94
N GLN A 147 -6.12 -18.43 -8.42
CA GLN A 147 -6.23 -19.17 -7.16
C GLN A 147 -6.55 -18.27 -5.96
N ALA A 148 -5.95 -17.07 -5.91
CA ALA A 148 -6.21 -16.07 -4.88
C ALA A 148 -7.65 -15.53 -4.94
N MET A 149 -8.19 -15.29 -6.14
CA MET A 149 -9.61 -14.94 -6.33
C MET A 149 -10.53 -16.09 -5.91
N GLN A 150 -10.17 -17.32 -6.27
CA GLN A 150 -10.96 -18.51 -5.90
C GLN A 150 -11.00 -18.71 -4.39
N ALA A 151 -9.91 -18.43 -3.66
CA ALA A 151 -9.89 -18.47 -2.20
C ALA A 151 -10.94 -17.55 -1.55
N VAL A 152 -11.20 -16.38 -2.15
CA VAL A 152 -12.24 -15.45 -1.69
C VAL A 152 -13.64 -15.95 -2.06
N ARG A 153 -13.81 -16.49 -3.27
CA ARG A 153 -15.08 -17.07 -3.73
C ARG A 153 -15.51 -18.27 -2.87
N ASP A 154 -14.56 -19.13 -2.52
CA ASP A 154 -14.74 -20.32 -1.66
C ASP A 154 -14.89 -19.99 -0.17
N LYS A 155 -14.77 -18.72 0.23
CA LYS A 155 -14.77 -18.28 1.63
C LYS A 155 -13.63 -18.84 2.50
N ARG A 156 -12.57 -19.37 1.88
CA ARG A 156 -11.30 -19.69 2.57
C ARG A 156 -10.56 -18.42 3.01
N LEU A 157 -10.80 -17.31 2.30
CA LEU A 157 -10.34 -15.97 2.61
C LEU A 157 -11.54 -15.02 2.63
N THR A 158 -11.70 -14.22 3.69
CA THR A 158 -12.67 -13.13 3.73
C THR A 158 -11.95 -11.78 3.70
N ILE A 159 -12.39 -10.86 2.84
CA ILE A 159 -11.82 -9.50 2.76
C ILE A 159 -12.88 -8.50 3.19
N GLN A 160 -12.57 -7.71 4.22
CA GLN A 160 -13.43 -6.67 4.73
C GLN A 160 -12.78 -5.29 4.58
N PRO A 161 -13.55 -4.22 4.33
CA PRO A 161 -14.97 -4.22 3.99
C PRO A 161 -15.22 -4.70 2.54
N LYS A 162 -16.50 -4.88 2.17
CA LYS A 162 -16.91 -5.34 0.84
C LYS A 162 -16.29 -4.54 -0.33
N GLN A 163 -16.06 -3.25 -0.15
CA GLN A 163 -15.40 -2.40 -1.14
C GLN A 163 -13.96 -2.86 -1.46
N SER A 164 -13.22 -3.34 -0.46
CA SER A 164 -11.88 -3.91 -0.65
C SER A 164 -11.96 -5.25 -1.38
N GLU A 165 -12.97 -6.07 -1.10
CA GLU A 165 -13.23 -7.31 -1.84
C GLU A 165 -13.55 -7.05 -3.32
N ASP A 166 -14.37 -6.05 -3.63
CA ASP A 166 -14.67 -5.71 -5.03
C ASP A 166 -13.43 -5.18 -5.76
N THR A 167 -12.58 -4.44 -5.02
CA THR A 167 -11.30 -3.93 -5.50
C THR A 167 -10.31 -5.06 -5.74
N TRP A 168 -10.29 -6.08 -4.88
CA TRP A 168 -9.51 -7.31 -5.02
C TRP A 168 -9.78 -8.02 -6.36
N PHE A 169 -11.05 -8.30 -6.67
CA PHE A 169 -11.41 -8.98 -7.92
C PHE A 169 -11.01 -8.16 -9.15
N ARG A 170 -11.36 -6.86 -9.17
CA ARG A 170 -11.08 -5.98 -10.31
C ARG A 170 -9.59 -5.97 -10.71
N TRP A 171 -8.70 -6.02 -9.72
CA TRP A 171 -7.26 -5.93 -9.98
C TRP A 171 -6.63 -7.28 -10.32
N LEU A 172 -7.13 -8.37 -9.73
CA LEU A 172 -6.61 -9.70 -10.00
C LEU A 172 -7.11 -10.28 -11.34
N GLU A 173 -8.28 -9.83 -11.83
CA GLU A 173 -8.79 -10.21 -13.15
C GLU A 173 -7.89 -9.76 -14.31
N ASP A 174 -7.22 -8.61 -14.17
CA ASP A 174 -6.30 -8.05 -15.17
C ASP A 174 -4.84 -8.03 -14.67
N THR A 175 -4.46 -9.06 -13.89
CA THR A 175 -3.09 -9.14 -13.38
C THR A 175 -2.10 -9.34 -14.54
N GLN A 176 -0.97 -8.62 -14.46
CA GLN A 176 0.17 -8.78 -15.35
C GLN A 176 1.31 -9.50 -14.62
N ASP A 177 2.24 -10.06 -15.37
CA ASP A 177 3.43 -10.67 -14.79
C ASP A 177 4.26 -9.64 -14.03
N TRP A 178 4.73 -10.05 -12.86
CA TRP A 178 5.36 -9.15 -11.92
C TRP A 178 6.86 -9.11 -12.14
N CYS A 179 7.36 -7.96 -12.61
CA CYS A 179 8.79 -7.66 -12.65
C CYS A 179 9.34 -7.58 -11.23
N VAL A 180 10.18 -8.55 -10.83
CA VAL A 180 10.75 -8.68 -9.49
C VAL A 180 12.19 -8.18 -9.39
N SER A 181 12.90 -7.95 -10.49
CA SER A 181 14.27 -7.41 -10.45
C SER A 181 14.30 -5.89 -10.36
N ARG A 182 15.30 -5.37 -9.64
CA ARG A 182 15.53 -3.94 -9.44
C ARG A 182 17.02 -3.66 -9.49
N GLN A 183 17.41 -2.64 -10.27
CA GLN A 183 18.78 -2.13 -10.35
C GLN A 183 19.06 -1.17 -9.17
N LEU A 184 18.96 -1.70 -7.95
CA LEU A 184 19.18 -0.96 -6.70
C LEU A 184 20.29 -1.62 -5.89
N TRP A 185 20.96 -0.84 -5.04
CA TRP A 185 22.00 -1.38 -4.16
C TRP A 185 21.43 -2.03 -2.90
N TRP A 186 20.21 -1.64 -2.51
CA TRP A 186 19.55 -2.15 -1.31
C TRP A 186 18.45 -3.14 -1.69
N GLY A 187 18.62 -4.39 -1.27
CA GLY A 187 17.67 -5.47 -1.47
C GLY A 187 18.38 -6.82 -1.42
N HIS A 188 17.61 -7.90 -1.54
CA HIS A 188 18.17 -9.25 -1.60
C HIS A 188 18.66 -9.52 -3.02
N ARG A 189 19.94 -9.86 -3.22
CA ARG A 189 20.44 -10.21 -4.55
C ARG A 189 19.70 -11.41 -5.11
N ILE A 190 19.38 -11.36 -6.39
CA ILE A 190 18.70 -12.46 -7.06
C ILE A 190 19.65 -13.67 -7.06
N PRO A 191 19.20 -14.86 -6.63
CA PRO A 191 20.00 -16.08 -6.64
C PRO A 191 20.06 -16.70 -8.04
N ALA A 192 20.42 -15.89 -9.03
CA ALA A 192 20.57 -16.25 -10.44
C ALA A 192 21.97 -15.92 -10.92
N TYR A 193 22.54 -16.80 -11.72
CA TYR A 193 23.93 -16.77 -12.17
C TYR A 193 23.96 -16.91 -13.68
N PHE A 194 24.67 -15.99 -14.32
CA PHE A 194 24.94 -16.00 -15.74
C PHE A 194 26.12 -16.93 -16.03
N VAL A 195 25.94 -17.84 -17.00
CA VAL A 195 26.98 -18.74 -17.46
C VAL A 195 27.82 -18.03 -18.52
N LYS A 196 29.03 -17.63 -18.14
CA LYS A 196 29.98 -16.96 -19.05
C LYS A 196 30.96 -17.99 -19.62
N PHE A 197 30.81 -18.29 -20.91
CA PHE A 197 31.73 -19.20 -21.59
C PHE A 197 33.08 -18.53 -21.88
N GLU A 198 34.15 -19.32 -21.85
CA GLU A 198 35.47 -18.86 -22.30
C GLU A 198 35.56 -18.77 -23.84
N SER A 199 34.80 -19.61 -24.54
CA SER A 199 34.89 -19.84 -25.98
C SER A 199 33.95 -18.98 -26.83
N LYS A 200 32.88 -18.43 -26.22
CA LYS A 200 31.81 -17.71 -26.93
C LYS A 200 31.15 -16.67 -26.02
N GLU A 201 30.68 -15.58 -26.60
CA GLU A 201 29.84 -14.62 -25.88
C GLU A 201 28.40 -15.14 -25.80
N GLY A 202 27.86 -15.22 -24.59
CA GLY A 202 26.43 -15.45 -24.36
C GLY A 202 25.69 -14.13 -24.28
N ASP A 203 24.48 -14.08 -24.82
CA ASP A 203 23.59 -12.93 -24.64
C ASP A 203 22.89 -13.01 -23.27
N ARG A 204 23.08 -12.00 -22.43
CA ARG A 204 22.41 -11.92 -21.11
C ARG A 204 20.89 -11.81 -21.22
N ALA A 205 20.36 -11.46 -22.38
CA ALA A 205 18.93 -11.46 -22.65
C ALA A 205 18.34 -12.87 -22.87
N GLU A 206 19.17 -13.91 -23.03
CA GLU A 206 18.70 -15.27 -23.28
C GLU A 206 18.66 -16.12 -22.00
N ASP A 207 17.45 -16.49 -21.57
CA ASP A 207 17.18 -17.31 -20.38
C ASP A 207 18.01 -18.60 -20.29
N LYS A 208 18.36 -19.19 -21.43
CA LYS A 208 19.10 -20.47 -21.48
C LYS A 208 20.47 -20.38 -20.81
N PHE A 209 21.08 -19.20 -20.77
CA PHE A 209 22.39 -18.94 -20.16
C PHE A 209 22.32 -18.57 -18.68
N TRP A 210 21.12 -18.56 -18.08
CA TRP A 210 20.94 -18.31 -16.66
C TRP A 210 20.59 -19.58 -15.90
N VAL A 211 21.16 -19.74 -14.72
CA VAL A 211 20.87 -20.81 -13.76
C VAL A 211 20.60 -20.20 -12.39
N SER A 212 19.62 -20.74 -11.66
CA SER A 212 19.32 -20.30 -10.29
C SER A 212 19.83 -21.30 -9.25
N GLY A 213 20.30 -20.80 -8.11
CA GLY A 213 20.79 -21.62 -7.00
C GLY A 213 20.86 -20.80 -5.72
N ILE A 214 20.51 -21.40 -4.59
CA ILE A 214 20.61 -20.76 -3.27
C ILE A 214 22.08 -20.41 -2.96
N THR A 215 22.97 -21.26 -3.46
CA THR A 215 24.43 -21.11 -3.39
C THR A 215 25.03 -21.18 -4.80
N GLU A 216 26.27 -20.68 -4.93
CA GLU A 216 27.00 -20.74 -6.20
C GLU A 216 27.33 -22.19 -6.58
N GLU A 217 27.57 -23.06 -5.61
CA GLU A 217 27.83 -24.48 -5.81
C GLU A 217 26.61 -25.19 -6.42
N GLU A 218 25.40 -24.90 -5.92
CA GLU A 218 24.16 -25.44 -6.49
C GLU A 218 23.96 -24.96 -7.93
N ALA A 219 24.24 -23.68 -8.20
CA ALA A 219 24.17 -23.11 -9.53
C ALA A 219 25.20 -23.75 -10.48
N LEU A 220 26.40 -24.06 -9.99
CA LEU A 220 27.48 -24.70 -10.74
C LEU A 220 27.09 -26.10 -11.22
N VAL A 221 26.50 -26.91 -10.34
CA VAL A 221 26.01 -28.25 -10.71
C VAL A 221 24.98 -28.17 -11.84
N LYS A 222 24.00 -27.27 -11.71
CA LYS A 222 22.97 -27.07 -12.76
C LYS A 222 23.56 -26.55 -14.07
N ALA A 223 24.58 -25.70 -14.01
CA ALA A 223 25.27 -25.21 -15.19
C ALA A 223 26.06 -26.33 -15.89
N GLN A 224 26.72 -27.19 -15.13
CA GLN A 224 27.47 -28.34 -15.67
C GLN A 224 26.55 -29.35 -16.36
N GLU A 225 25.39 -29.64 -15.78
CA GLU A 225 24.38 -30.51 -16.41
C GLU A 225 23.87 -29.92 -17.73
N ARG A 226 23.68 -28.60 -17.79
CA ARG A 226 23.20 -27.91 -19.00
C ARG A 226 24.29 -27.77 -20.07
N PHE A 227 25.54 -27.62 -19.68
CA PHE A 227 26.68 -27.36 -20.56
C PHE A 227 27.87 -28.29 -20.26
N PRO A 228 27.74 -29.61 -20.43
CA PRO A 228 28.69 -30.60 -19.92
C PRO A 228 30.09 -30.56 -20.57
N ASN A 229 30.19 -30.04 -21.78
CA ASN A 229 31.44 -30.04 -22.57
C ASN A 229 32.04 -28.64 -22.76
N GLU A 230 31.54 -27.65 -22.03
CA GLU A 230 31.96 -26.25 -22.18
C GLU A 230 32.72 -25.80 -20.94
N LYS A 231 33.73 -24.95 -21.14
CA LYS A 231 34.39 -24.25 -20.05
C LYS A 231 33.69 -22.92 -19.82
N PHE A 232 33.28 -22.68 -18.59
CA PHE A 232 32.54 -21.49 -18.20
C PHE A 232 32.85 -21.07 -16.77
N THR A 233 32.56 -19.81 -16.47
CA THR A 233 32.48 -19.26 -15.12
C THR A 233 31.07 -18.76 -14.83
N LEU A 234 30.74 -18.60 -13.55
CA LEU A 234 29.45 -18.06 -13.13
C LEU A 234 29.60 -16.60 -12.69
N GLU A 235 28.64 -15.78 -13.06
CA GLU A 235 28.52 -14.40 -12.61
C GLU A 235 27.12 -14.17 -12.04
N GLN A 236 27.01 -13.99 -10.73
CA GLN A 236 25.72 -13.71 -10.10
C GLN A 236 25.15 -12.38 -10.60
N ASP A 237 23.85 -12.34 -10.88
CA ASP A 237 23.12 -11.14 -11.27
C ASP A 237 23.34 -10.01 -10.24
N PRO A 238 23.74 -8.79 -10.65
CA PRO A 238 23.85 -7.66 -9.74
C PRO A 238 22.50 -7.13 -9.26
N ASP A 239 21.39 -7.51 -9.89
CA ASP A 239 20.05 -7.06 -9.51
C ASP A 239 19.62 -7.57 -8.13
N VAL A 240 18.77 -6.77 -7.49
CA VAL A 240 18.09 -7.12 -6.24
C VAL A 240 16.60 -7.36 -6.46
N LEU A 241 16.01 -8.15 -5.59
CA LEU A 241 14.58 -8.42 -5.57
C LEU A 241 13.78 -7.19 -5.12
N ASP A 242 12.61 -7.02 -5.72
CA ASP A 242 11.59 -6.07 -5.33
C ASP A 242 11.25 -6.21 -3.84
N THR A 243 11.09 -5.10 -3.13
CA THR A 243 10.77 -5.12 -1.69
C THR A 243 9.46 -5.84 -1.40
N TRP A 244 8.52 -5.82 -2.36
CA TRP A 244 7.26 -6.57 -2.25
C TRP A 244 7.45 -8.09 -2.35
N PHE A 245 8.56 -8.56 -2.93
CA PHE A 245 8.90 -9.99 -2.97
C PHE A 245 9.19 -10.52 -1.59
N SER A 246 10.13 -9.91 -0.86
CA SER A 246 10.40 -10.32 0.52
C SER A 246 9.22 -10.06 1.46
N SER A 247 8.53 -8.92 1.30
CA SER A 247 7.35 -8.60 2.12
C SER A 247 6.18 -9.56 1.88
N GLY A 248 6.07 -10.13 0.67
CA GLY A 248 5.09 -11.15 0.33
C GLY A 248 5.32 -12.49 1.03
N LEU A 249 6.54 -12.76 1.52
CA LEU A 249 6.86 -13.97 2.28
C LEU A 249 6.54 -13.84 3.78
N TRP A 250 6.19 -12.63 4.23
CA TRP A 250 6.02 -12.27 5.65
C TRP A 250 5.18 -13.26 6.48
N PRO A 251 4.02 -13.78 6.03
CA PRO A 251 3.15 -14.58 6.90
C PRO A 251 3.78 -15.86 7.43
N PHE A 252 4.77 -16.41 6.71
CA PHE A 252 5.41 -17.68 7.05
C PHE A 252 6.91 -17.53 7.29
N SER A 253 7.59 -16.59 6.64
CA SER A 253 9.04 -16.39 6.83
C SER A 253 9.39 -15.96 8.25
N ILE A 254 8.52 -15.17 8.91
CA ILE A 254 8.76 -14.71 10.30
C ILE A 254 8.62 -15.83 11.33
N LEU A 255 7.97 -16.93 10.94
CA LEU A 255 7.76 -18.10 11.79
C LEU A 255 8.90 -19.12 11.61
N GLY A 256 9.84 -18.88 10.70
CA GLY A 256 11.00 -19.74 10.46
C GLY A 256 10.94 -20.57 9.19
N TRP A 257 9.93 -20.38 8.33
CA TRP A 257 9.93 -20.97 6.98
C TRP A 257 11.18 -20.50 6.19
N PRO A 258 11.85 -21.37 5.41
CA PRO A 258 11.40 -22.70 4.93
C PRO A 258 11.58 -23.86 5.91
N GLU A 259 12.14 -23.64 7.10
CA GLU A 259 12.30 -24.69 8.09
C GLU A 259 10.96 -25.04 8.76
N GLU A 260 10.78 -26.32 9.09
CA GLU A 260 9.58 -26.85 9.76
C GLU A 260 9.63 -26.61 11.27
N THR A 261 9.71 -25.35 11.67
CA THR A 261 9.76 -24.92 13.08
C THR A 261 8.44 -25.17 13.82
N SER A 262 8.46 -25.12 15.16
CA SER A 262 7.23 -25.16 15.97
C SER A 262 6.28 -24.01 15.64
N ASP A 263 6.84 -22.85 15.31
CA ASP A 263 6.05 -21.63 15.12
C ASP A 263 5.26 -21.68 13.81
N VAL A 264 5.87 -22.19 12.72
CA VAL A 264 5.13 -22.43 11.47
C VAL A 264 3.97 -23.40 11.72
N ARG A 265 4.21 -24.51 12.43
CA ARG A 265 3.17 -25.53 12.68
C ARG A 265 2.02 -25.03 13.54
N ASN A 266 2.29 -24.15 14.50
CA ASN A 266 1.29 -23.71 15.48
C ASN A 266 0.58 -22.41 15.08
N PHE A 267 1.24 -21.55 14.29
CA PHE A 267 0.76 -20.19 14.03
C PHE A 267 0.49 -19.87 12.55
N TYR A 268 0.85 -20.77 11.62
CA TYR A 268 0.48 -20.67 10.21
C TYR A 268 -0.59 -21.72 9.85
N PRO A 269 -1.68 -21.33 9.17
CA PRO A 269 -2.01 -20.00 8.67
C PRO A 269 -2.56 -19.05 9.74
N ASN A 270 -2.38 -17.75 9.55
CA ASN A 270 -2.76 -16.71 10.51
C ASN A 270 -4.30 -16.50 10.52
N SER A 271 -4.86 -15.99 11.62
CA SER A 271 -6.32 -15.73 11.67
C SER A 271 -6.74 -14.44 10.96
N LEU A 272 -5.99 -13.35 11.15
CA LEU A 272 -6.35 -12.02 10.69
C LEU A 272 -5.12 -11.25 10.21
N LEU A 273 -5.23 -10.63 9.03
CA LEU A 273 -4.33 -9.57 8.58
C LEU A 273 -5.06 -8.23 8.62
N GLU A 274 -4.55 -7.29 9.41
CA GLU A 274 -5.03 -5.91 9.42
C GLU A 274 -4.06 -5.00 8.66
N THR A 275 -4.59 -4.15 7.76
CA THR A 275 -3.76 -3.23 6.99
C THR A 275 -4.55 -2.11 6.32
N GLY A 276 -3.86 -1.08 5.81
CA GLY A 276 -4.46 -0.05 4.97
C GLY A 276 -4.82 -0.60 3.59
N ARG A 277 -5.94 -0.15 3.03
CA ARG A 277 -6.36 -0.61 1.69
C ARG A 277 -5.40 -0.23 0.55
N ASP A 278 -4.51 0.73 0.77
CA ASP A 278 -3.56 1.24 -0.23
C ASP A 278 -2.50 0.22 -0.62
N ILE A 279 -2.24 -0.77 0.25
CA ILE A 279 -1.31 -1.87 -0.03
C ILE A 279 -2.01 -3.23 -0.19
N LEU A 280 -3.32 -3.23 -0.43
CA LEU A 280 -4.10 -4.44 -0.72
C LEU A 280 -3.48 -5.24 -1.90
N PHE A 281 -3.03 -4.56 -2.95
CA PHE A 281 -2.47 -5.22 -4.13
C PHE A 281 -0.97 -5.46 -4.03
N PHE A 282 -0.24 -4.48 -3.51
CA PHE A 282 1.22 -4.56 -3.43
C PHE A 282 1.69 -5.55 -2.37
N TRP A 283 0.90 -5.75 -1.31
CA TRP A 283 1.27 -6.60 -0.20
C TRP A 283 0.33 -7.78 0.00
N VAL A 284 -0.95 -7.54 0.26
CA VAL A 284 -1.90 -8.63 0.61
C VAL A 284 -2.03 -9.64 -0.53
N ALA A 285 -2.19 -9.15 -1.77
CA ALA A 285 -2.26 -10.04 -2.93
C ALA A 285 -0.97 -10.85 -3.12
N ARG A 286 0.19 -10.24 -2.92
CA ARG A 286 1.48 -10.94 -3.01
C ARG A 286 1.64 -12.00 -1.92
N MET A 287 1.21 -11.70 -0.70
CA MET A 287 1.19 -12.68 0.40
C MET A 287 0.28 -13.87 0.09
N VAL A 288 -0.92 -13.64 -0.44
CA VAL A 288 -1.84 -14.74 -0.81
C VAL A 288 -1.29 -15.56 -1.97
N MET A 289 -0.80 -14.91 -3.04
CA MET A 289 -0.20 -15.60 -4.18
C MET A 289 0.98 -16.47 -3.77
N LEU A 290 1.97 -15.89 -3.08
CA LEU A 290 3.20 -16.59 -2.69
C LEU A 290 2.92 -17.62 -1.60
N GLY A 291 2.08 -17.31 -0.61
CA GLY A 291 1.66 -18.25 0.42
C GLY A 291 1.04 -19.50 -0.20
N MET A 292 0.02 -19.35 -1.05
CA MET A 292 -0.62 -20.50 -1.69
C MET A 292 0.36 -21.27 -2.61
N LYS A 293 1.24 -20.57 -3.34
CA LYS A 293 2.20 -21.22 -4.25
C LYS A 293 3.30 -21.99 -3.53
N LEU A 294 3.79 -21.47 -2.41
CA LEU A 294 4.95 -22.02 -1.69
C LEU A 294 4.58 -22.97 -0.55
N THR A 295 3.43 -22.76 0.10
CA THR A 295 2.99 -23.55 1.26
C THR A 295 1.75 -24.41 0.98
N GLY A 296 1.05 -24.15 -0.15
CA GLY A 296 -0.22 -24.81 -0.47
C GLY A 296 -1.43 -24.29 0.33
N GLN A 297 -1.24 -23.31 1.21
CA GLN A 297 -2.28 -22.81 2.12
C GLN A 297 -2.54 -21.32 1.92
N VAL A 298 -3.76 -20.88 2.23
CA VAL A 298 -4.08 -19.44 2.29
C VAL A 298 -3.40 -18.87 3.54
N PRO A 299 -2.58 -17.81 3.43
CA PRO A 299 -1.76 -17.35 4.56
C PRO A 299 -2.55 -16.78 5.74
N PHE A 300 -3.80 -16.36 5.50
CA PHE A 300 -4.69 -15.89 6.55
C PHE A 300 -6.16 -16.14 6.18
N SER A 301 -7.02 -16.39 7.18
CA SER A 301 -8.46 -16.59 6.95
C SER A 301 -9.23 -15.29 6.70
N GLU A 302 -8.74 -14.15 7.22
CA GLU A 302 -9.41 -12.87 7.12
C GLU A 302 -8.44 -11.71 6.88
N VAL A 303 -8.85 -10.76 6.03
CA VAL A 303 -8.19 -9.47 5.82
C VAL A 303 -9.15 -8.37 6.24
N PHE A 304 -8.70 -7.49 7.14
CA PHE A 304 -9.42 -6.29 7.55
C PHE A 304 -8.67 -5.05 7.05
N CYS A 305 -9.25 -4.39 6.05
CA CYS A 305 -8.72 -3.15 5.49
C CYS A 305 -9.29 -1.93 6.24
N HIS A 306 -8.47 -1.30 7.07
CA HIS A 306 -8.87 -0.11 7.80
C HIS A 306 -8.87 1.15 6.91
N ALA A 307 -9.56 2.19 7.37
CA ALA A 307 -9.61 3.49 6.71
C ALA A 307 -8.26 4.21 6.79
N MET A 308 -7.94 5.02 5.77
CA MET A 308 -6.70 5.81 5.75
C MET A 308 -6.87 7.10 6.53
N VAL A 309 -5.92 7.42 7.40
CA VAL A 309 -5.91 8.68 8.15
C VAL A 309 -5.48 9.82 7.23
N ARG A 310 -6.23 10.92 7.29
CA ARG A 310 -6.03 12.18 6.57
C ARG A 310 -5.90 13.32 7.57
N ASP A 311 -5.38 14.45 7.11
CA ASP A 311 -5.40 15.66 7.93
C ASP A 311 -6.85 16.14 8.16
N ALA A 312 -7.03 17.13 9.04
CA ALA A 312 -8.34 17.69 9.39
C ALA A 312 -9.12 18.20 8.16
N HIS A 313 -8.41 18.60 7.09
CA HIS A 313 -8.96 19.13 5.83
C HIS A 313 -9.20 18.04 4.77
N GLY A 314 -8.95 16.75 5.08
CA GLY A 314 -9.17 15.63 4.17
C GLY A 314 -8.04 15.42 3.14
N ARG A 315 -6.89 16.05 3.29
CA ARG A 315 -5.72 15.78 2.44
C ARG A 315 -4.98 14.55 2.96
N LYS A 316 -4.32 13.83 2.04
CA LYS A 316 -3.43 12.73 2.41
C LYS A 316 -2.30 13.30 3.28
N MET A 317 -2.04 12.70 4.44
CA MET A 317 -0.85 13.04 5.21
C MET A 317 0.37 12.52 4.49
N SER A 318 1.34 13.39 4.19
CA SER A 318 2.58 13.00 3.53
C SER A 318 3.72 13.95 3.85
N LYS A 319 4.94 13.41 3.91
CA LYS A 319 6.15 14.18 4.21
C LYS A 319 6.36 15.32 3.21
N SER A 320 5.98 15.14 1.94
CA SER A 320 6.10 16.14 0.88
C SER A 320 5.11 17.32 0.99
N LEU A 321 4.01 17.16 1.73
CA LEU A 321 3.03 18.23 1.98
C LEU A 321 3.23 18.93 3.33
N GLY A 322 4.15 18.43 4.17
CA GLY A 322 4.41 18.98 5.51
C GLY A 322 3.22 18.88 6.47
N ASN A 323 2.17 18.12 6.13
CA ASN A 323 0.93 17.99 6.92
C ASN A 323 0.88 16.69 7.73
N VAL A 324 2.03 16.05 7.98
CA VAL A 324 2.12 14.86 8.83
C VAL A 324 2.03 15.30 10.29
N ILE A 325 1.12 14.66 11.02
CA ILE A 325 1.05 14.77 12.47
C ILE A 325 1.76 13.55 13.04
N ASP A 326 2.82 13.76 13.81
CA ASP A 326 3.50 12.69 14.52
C ASP A 326 2.61 12.20 15.68
N PRO A 327 2.33 10.89 15.81
CA PRO A 327 1.56 10.39 16.95
C PRO A 327 2.19 10.73 18.30
N ILE A 328 3.52 10.83 18.39
CA ILE A 328 4.22 11.21 19.63
C ILE A 328 3.89 12.66 20.00
N ASP A 329 3.80 13.56 19.03
CA ASP A 329 3.42 14.96 19.26
C ASP A 329 2.00 15.09 19.83
N VAL A 330 1.09 14.16 19.46
CA VAL A 330 -0.25 14.08 20.04
C VAL A 330 -0.22 13.50 21.45
N ILE A 331 0.64 12.51 21.71
CA ILE A 331 0.76 11.85 23.01
C ILE A 331 1.38 12.79 24.05
N GLU A 332 2.49 13.43 23.72
CA GLU A 332 3.33 14.22 24.63
C GLU A 332 3.02 15.73 24.57
N GLY A 333 2.39 16.19 23.48
CA GLY A 333 2.18 17.61 23.22
C GLY A 333 3.41 18.26 22.60
N ILE A 334 3.21 19.29 21.80
CA ILE A 334 4.29 20.04 21.16
C ILE A 334 3.87 21.49 20.91
N SER A 335 4.79 22.43 21.12
CA SER A 335 4.54 23.85 20.83
C SER A 335 4.51 24.11 19.33
N LEU A 336 3.78 25.16 18.91
CA LEU A 336 3.77 25.60 17.52
C LEU A 336 5.19 25.92 16.99
N GLN A 337 6.04 26.49 17.84
CA GLN A 337 7.42 26.84 17.47
C GLN A 337 8.25 25.60 17.12
N GLU A 338 8.13 24.52 17.91
CA GLU A 338 8.88 23.29 17.65
C GLU A 338 8.30 22.51 16.45
N LEU A 339 6.98 22.53 16.27
CA LEU A 339 6.32 22.02 15.05
C LEU A 339 6.86 22.69 13.78
N GLN A 340 6.98 24.02 13.80
CA GLN A 340 7.50 24.78 12.66
C GLN A 340 8.99 24.53 12.44
N LYS A 341 9.77 24.37 13.51
CA LYS A 341 11.21 24.06 13.44
C LYS A 341 11.48 22.68 12.83
N ARG A 342 10.59 21.70 13.04
CA ARG A 342 10.69 20.38 12.39
C ARG A 342 10.47 20.48 10.88
N LEU A 343 9.55 21.34 10.42
CA LEU A 343 9.38 21.59 8.99
C LEU A 343 10.65 22.17 8.35
N ASP A 344 11.36 23.04 9.08
CA ASP A 344 12.62 23.65 8.60
C ASP A 344 13.78 22.66 8.46
N ARG A 345 13.73 21.53 9.18
CA ARG A 345 14.73 20.44 9.04
C ARG A 345 14.42 19.49 7.88
N GLY A 346 13.22 19.55 7.32
CA GLY A 346 12.79 18.67 6.25
C GLY A 346 13.33 19.08 4.89
N ASN A 347 13.36 18.12 3.96
CA ASN A 347 13.68 18.39 2.56
C ASN A 347 12.40 18.74 1.76
N LEU A 348 11.74 19.81 2.14
CA LEU A 348 10.50 20.30 1.51
C LEU A 348 10.76 21.51 0.63
N ASP A 349 9.94 21.66 -0.42
CA ASP A 349 9.92 22.90 -1.20
C ASP A 349 9.57 24.10 -0.30
N PRO A 350 10.28 25.24 -0.39
CA PRO A 350 10.02 26.41 0.43
C PRO A 350 8.57 26.91 0.40
N ARG A 351 7.86 26.74 -0.73
CA ARG A 351 6.44 27.11 -0.86
C ARG A 351 5.55 26.20 -0.03
N GLU A 352 5.82 24.91 -0.03
CA GLU A 352 5.08 23.94 0.80
C GLU A 352 5.40 24.12 2.29
N VAL A 353 6.64 24.49 2.64
CA VAL A 353 6.98 24.86 4.03
C VAL A 353 6.16 26.07 4.49
N ALA A 354 6.09 27.13 3.68
CA ALA A 354 5.32 28.32 4.03
C ALA A 354 3.82 28.00 4.22
N LYS A 355 3.26 27.20 3.31
CA LYS A 355 1.87 26.75 3.37
C LYS A 355 1.59 25.85 4.58
N ALA A 356 2.51 24.93 4.90
CA ALA A 356 2.39 24.05 6.05
C ALA A 356 2.49 24.83 7.36
N LYS A 357 3.40 25.79 7.48
CA LYS A 357 3.52 26.67 8.65
C LYS A 357 2.26 27.51 8.87
N GLU A 358 1.65 28.00 7.80
CA GLU A 358 0.38 28.74 7.89
C GLU A 358 -0.77 27.84 8.31
N GLY A 359 -0.87 26.63 7.72
CA GLY A 359 -1.83 25.62 8.16
C GLY A 359 -1.68 25.28 9.65
N GLN A 360 -0.45 25.08 10.13
CA GLN A 360 -0.18 24.83 11.55
C GLN A 360 -0.60 25.99 12.46
N ARG A 361 -0.48 27.25 12.02
CA ARG A 361 -0.95 28.42 12.80
C ARG A 361 -2.47 28.44 12.95
N ILE A 362 -3.17 28.06 11.89
CA ILE A 362 -4.63 28.04 11.86
C ILE A 362 -5.15 26.85 12.69
N ASP A 363 -4.61 25.67 12.45
CA ASP A 363 -5.09 24.43 13.07
C ASP A 363 -4.62 24.28 14.52
N TYR A 364 -3.40 24.76 14.83
CA TYR A 364 -2.72 24.58 16.12
C TYR A 364 -2.09 25.90 16.63
N PRO A 365 -2.88 26.97 16.85
CA PRO A 365 -2.35 28.28 17.25
C PRO A 365 -1.51 28.25 18.53
N ASN A 366 -1.83 27.33 19.44
CA ASN A 366 -1.11 27.12 20.71
C ASN A 366 -0.21 25.86 20.68
N GLY A 367 0.00 25.25 19.52
CA GLY A 367 0.58 23.92 19.38
C GLY A 367 -0.44 22.79 19.57
N ILE A 368 0.04 21.55 19.54
CA ILE A 368 -0.76 20.35 19.78
C ILE A 368 -0.78 20.09 21.28
N PRO A 369 -1.96 19.99 21.92
CA PRO A 369 -2.05 19.70 23.34
C PRO A 369 -1.61 18.26 23.64
N GLN A 370 -1.01 18.05 24.80
CA GLN A 370 -0.71 16.72 25.32
C GLN A 370 -2.00 15.93 25.53
N CYS A 371 -2.27 14.94 24.67
CA CYS A 371 -3.48 14.13 24.73
C CYS A 371 -3.30 12.80 25.48
N GLY A 372 -2.11 12.21 25.42
CA GLY A 372 -1.81 10.89 25.96
C GLY A 372 -2.23 9.73 25.04
N THR A 373 -1.62 8.56 25.26
CA THR A 373 -1.76 7.37 24.40
C THR A 373 -3.19 6.82 24.36
N ASP A 374 -3.87 6.73 25.50
CA ASP A 374 -5.22 6.16 25.55
C ASP A 374 -6.24 7.03 24.81
N ALA A 375 -6.12 8.35 24.93
CA ALA A 375 -6.97 9.28 24.21
C ALA A 375 -6.82 9.12 22.68
N LEU A 376 -5.57 9.00 22.20
CA LEU A 376 -5.29 8.77 20.79
C LEU A 376 -5.85 7.43 20.30
N ARG A 377 -5.61 6.33 21.04
CA ARG A 377 -6.13 5.01 20.69
C ARG A 377 -7.66 4.98 20.66
N PHE A 378 -8.30 5.56 21.68
CA PHE A 378 -9.76 5.62 21.76
C PHE A 378 -10.33 6.46 20.62
N ALA A 379 -9.70 7.61 20.29
CA ALA A 379 -10.10 8.44 19.17
C ALA A 379 -10.04 7.68 17.84
N LEU A 380 -8.93 7.01 17.55
CA LEU A 380 -8.75 6.23 16.32
C LEU A 380 -9.76 5.10 16.22
N CYS A 381 -10.04 4.37 17.31
CA CYS A 381 -11.10 3.36 17.33
C CYS A 381 -12.47 3.99 17.09
N ALA A 382 -12.78 5.13 17.71
CA ALA A 382 -14.04 5.84 17.51
C ALA A 382 -14.20 6.45 16.10
N TYR A 383 -13.10 6.61 15.37
CA TYR A 383 -13.07 7.06 13.99
C TYR A 383 -13.27 5.93 12.98
N THR A 384 -13.15 4.66 13.37
CA THR A 384 -13.35 3.52 12.46
C THR A 384 -14.81 3.37 12.01
N ALA A 385 -15.29 4.34 11.24
CA ALA A 385 -16.48 4.19 10.42
C ALA A 385 -16.11 3.43 9.14
N SER A 386 -17.06 2.68 8.57
CA SER A 386 -16.93 1.95 7.30
C SER A 386 -16.79 2.90 6.08
N GLY A 387 -15.79 3.77 6.10
CA GLY A 387 -15.49 4.76 5.08
C GLY A 387 -14.06 4.69 4.59
N ALA A 388 -13.81 5.29 3.43
CA ALA A 388 -12.50 5.30 2.81
C ALA A 388 -11.47 6.12 3.61
N SER A 389 -11.86 7.07 4.44
CA SER A 389 -10.86 7.82 5.20
C SER A 389 -11.40 8.41 6.46
N VAL A 390 -10.47 8.64 7.38
CA VAL A 390 -10.68 9.32 8.65
C VAL A 390 -9.94 10.64 8.58
N ASN A 391 -10.65 11.76 8.75
CA ASN A 391 -10.01 13.04 8.97
C ASN A 391 -9.69 13.15 10.46
N LEU A 392 -8.40 13.19 10.80
CA LEU A 392 -7.96 13.26 12.18
C LEU A 392 -8.07 14.71 12.68
N ASP A 393 -9.04 14.92 13.56
CA ASP A 393 -9.12 16.15 14.37
C ASP A 393 -8.54 15.92 15.77
N ILE A 394 -7.50 16.68 16.10
CA ILE A 394 -6.81 16.66 17.40
C ILE A 394 -7.69 17.16 18.53
N LEU A 395 -8.62 18.09 18.27
CA LEU A 395 -9.55 18.56 19.30
C LEU A 395 -10.45 17.42 19.78
N ARG A 396 -10.80 16.49 18.88
CA ARG A 396 -11.52 15.27 19.28
C ARG A 396 -10.66 14.36 20.16
N VAL A 397 -9.36 14.26 19.89
CA VAL A 397 -8.43 13.50 20.74
C VAL A 397 -8.32 14.14 22.13
N ASP A 398 -8.19 15.46 22.23
CA ASP A 398 -8.23 16.16 23.54
C ASP A 398 -9.57 15.94 24.26
N GLY A 399 -10.68 15.89 23.52
CA GLY A 399 -11.98 15.48 24.06
C GLY A 399 -11.93 14.12 24.76
N TYR A 400 -11.30 13.12 24.13
CA TYR A 400 -11.13 11.80 24.73
C TYR A 400 -10.11 11.77 25.89
N ARG A 401 -9.12 12.67 25.92
CA ARG A 401 -8.29 12.86 27.13
C ARG A 401 -9.14 13.28 28.32
N ARG A 402 -10.07 14.21 28.12
CA ARG A 402 -10.99 14.65 29.19
C ARG A 402 -11.88 13.49 29.63
N PHE A 403 -12.28 12.62 28.72
CA PHE A 403 -12.99 11.38 29.05
C PHE A 403 -12.12 10.43 29.90
N CYS A 404 -10.86 10.19 29.54
CA CYS A 404 -9.93 9.41 30.39
C CYS A 404 -9.80 10.00 31.81
N ASN A 405 -9.70 11.33 31.93
CA ASN A 405 -9.70 12.01 33.23
C ASN A 405 -11.02 11.81 34.00
N LYS A 406 -12.17 11.78 33.31
CA LYS A 406 -13.47 11.48 33.92
C LYS A 406 -13.50 10.06 34.48
N LEU A 407 -12.96 9.06 33.76
CA LEU A 407 -12.82 7.68 34.23
C LEU A 407 -11.95 7.60 35.50
N TRP A 408 -10.81 8.28 35.51
CA TRP A 408 -9.94 8.36 36.68
C TRP A 408 -10.68 8.96 37.90
N ASN A 409 -11.35 10.10 37.70
CA ASN A 409 -12.07 10.77 38.77
C ASN A 409 -13.23 9.93 39.31
N ALA A 410 -14.00 9.26 38.44
CA ALA A 410 -15.07 8.37 38.83
C ALA A 410 -14.54 7.18 39.63
N THR A 411 -13.45 6.55 39.17
CA THR A 411 -12.80 5.43 39.85
C THR A 411 -12.27 5.84 41.23
N ARG A 412 -11.54 6.96 41.29
CA ARG A 412 -11.04 7.52 42.56
C ARG A 412 -12.17 7.80 43.54
N PHE A 413 -13.27 8.39 43.06
CA PHE A 413 -14.45 8.63 43.87
C PHE A 413 -15.03 7.33 44.45
N CYS A 414 -15.19 6.29 43.62
CA CYS A 414 -15.69 4.98 44.06
C CYS A 414 -14.76 4.34 45.10
N LEU A 415 -13.44 4.37 44.88
CA LEU A 415 -12.45 3.82 45.82
C LEU A 415 -12.54 4.50 47.20
N MET A 416 -12.73 5.82 47.24
CA MET A 416 -12.91 6.57 48.48
C MET A 416 -14.19 6.18 49.24
N LYS A 417 -15.18 5.55 48.58
CA LYS A 417 -16.46 5.16 49.18
C LYS A 417 -16.48 3.73 49.71
N LEU A 418 -15.46 2.91 49.43
CA LEU A 418 -15.41 1.52 49.88
C LEU A 418 -15.32 1.40 51.42
N GLY A 419 -14.74 2.40 52.10
CA GLY A 419 -14.58 2.43 53.57
C GLY A 419 -13.39 1.60 54.06
N GLY A 420 -12.94 1.84 55.30
CA GLY A 420 -11.76 1.17 55.88
C GLY A 420 -11.92 -0.34 56.11
N ASP A 421 -13.17 -0.80 56.27
CA ASP A 421 -13.50 -2.22 56.49
C ASP A 421 -13.66 -3.00 55.18
N PHE A 422 -13.49 -2.36 54.02
CA PHE A 422 -13.57 -3.04 52.74
C PHE A 422 -12.44 -4.05 52.61
N LYS A 423 -12.81 -5.33 52.53
CA LYS A 423 -11.87 -6.42 52.22
C LYS A 423 -12.10 -6.83 50.77
N PRO A 424 -11.13 -6.60 49.86
CA PRO A 424 -11.22 -7.13 48.51
C PRO A 424 -11.32 -8.66 48.57
N ASN A 425 -11.92 -9.27 47.54
CA ASN A 425 -12.07 -10.72 47.48
C ASN A 425 -10.68 -11.39 47.57
N PRO A 426 -10.41 -12.21 48.61
CA PRO A 426 -9.08 -12.77 48.85
C PRO A 426 -8.63 -13.77 47.77
N SER A 427 -9.55 -14.29 46.95
CA SER A 427 -9.20 -15.18 45.83
C SER A 427 -8.56 -14.46 44.63
N GLY A 428 -8.61 -13.12 44.58
CA GLY A 428 -8.24 -12.33 43.39
C GLY A 428 -9.14 -12.57 42.17
N LYS A 429 -10.04 -13.55 42.24
CA LYS A 429 -11.01 -13.87 41.21
C LYS A 429 -12.25 -13.00 41.43
N PHE A 430 -12.34 -11.91 40.70
CA PHE A 430 -13.61 -11.21 40.55
C PHE A 430 -14.56 -12.15 39.83
N PRO A 431 -15.77 -12.41 40.36
CA PRO A 431 -16.73 -13.19 39.59
C PRO A 431 -17.02 -12.42 38.31
N LEU A 432 -16.88 -13.09 37.15
CA LEU A 432 -17.25 -12.57 35.83
C LEU A 432 -18.70 -12.06 35.79
N VAL A 433 -19.52 -12.51 36.75
CA VAL A 433 -20.92 -12.14 36.92
C VAL A 433 -21.11 -11.55 38.32
N ILE A 434 -21.52 -10.29 38.41
CA ILE A 434 -22.00 -9.70 39.66
C ILE A 434 -23.31 -10.39 40.01
N GLN A 435 -23.30 -11.33 40.96
CA GLN A 435 -24.53 -11.95 41.43
C GLN A 435 -25.29 -10.97 42.34
N PRO A 436 -26.55 -10.62 42.02
CA PRO A 436 -27.38 -9.81 42.89
C PRO A 436 -27.57 -10.53 44.23
N SER A 437 -27.34 -9.82 45.33
CA SER A 437 -27.61 -10.25 46.70
C SER A 437 -29.11 -10.27 47.05
N GLY A 438 -29.96 -9.75 46.15
CA GLY A 438 -31.40 -9.56 46.35
C GLY A 438 -31.74 -8.29 47.14
N LYS A 439 -30.74 -7.53 47.59
CA LYS A 439 -30.88 -6.33 48.42
C LYS A 439 -30.54 -5.03 47.68
N GLU A 440 -30.39 -5.11 46.37
CA GLU A 440 -30.04 -3.98 45.51
C GLU A 440 -31.16 -2.93 45.50
N SER A 441 -30.79 -1.66 45.64
CA SER A 441 -31.72 -0.56 45.44
C SER A 441 -32.17 -0.47 43.98
N LEU A 442 -33.22 0.31 43.69
CA LEU A 442 -33.65 0.54 42.30
C LEU A 442 -32.52 1.16 41.46
N ALA A 443 -31.71 2.05 42.03
CA ALA A 443 -30.58 2.66 41.35
C ALA A 443 -29.50 1.63 41.01
N ASP A 444 -29.22 0.70 41.94
CA ASP A 444 -28.26 -0.38 41.75
C ASP A 444 -28.71 -1.33 40.63
N LYS A 445 -29.98 -1.73 40.64
CA LYS A 445 -30.58 -2.57 39.56
C LYS A 445 -30.55 -1.86 38.20
N TRP A 446 -30.81 -0.55 38.19
CA TRP A 446 -30.79 0.26 36.97
C TRP A 446 -29.39 0.33 36.35
N VAL A 447 -28.36 0.65 37.15
CA VAL A 447 -26.99 0.76 36.62
C VAL A 447 -26.44 -0.59 36.16
N LEU A 448 -26.75 -1.68 36.87
CA LEU A 448 -26.39 -3.04 36.45
C LEU A 448 -27.05 -3.43 35.13
N THR A 449 -28.31 -3.02 34.92
CA THR A 449 -29.01 -3.22 33.65
C THR A 449 -28.36 -2.43 32.52
N LYS A 450 -27.97 -1.17 32.75
CA LYS A 450 -27.25 -0.35 31.77
C LYS A 450 -25.87 -0.91 31.45
N LEU A 451 -25.15 -1.39 32.46
CA LEU A 451 -23.87 -2.06 32.29
C LEU A 451 -24.01 -3.31 31.40
N ASN A 452 -25.00 -4.18 31.69
CA ASN A 452 -25.22 -5.37 30.87
C ASN A 452 -25.53 -5.05 29.40
N LYS A 453 -26.31 -3.99 29.14
CA LYS A 453 -26.56 -3.52 27.76
C LYS A 453 -25.27 -3.06 27.08
N ALA A 454 -24.47 -2.23 27.76
CA ALA A 454 -23.20 -1.76 27.23
C ALA A 454 -22.20 -2.89 26.96
N ILE A 455 -22.14 -3.91 27.84
CA ILE A 455 -21.33 -5.11 27.64
C ILE A 455 -21.79 -5.88 26.40
N ALA A 456 -23.09 -6.15 26.27
CA ALA A 456 -23.64 -6.87 25.13
C ALA A 456 -23.37 -6.14 23.81
N GLU A 457 -23.61 -4.83 23.77
CA GLU A 457 -23.36 -3.99 22.59
C GLU A 457 -21.87 -3.91 22.24
N SER A 458 -21.00 -3.74 23.24
CA SER A 458 -19.55 -3.68 23.04
C SER A 458 -19.00 -5.00 22.51
N ASN A 459 -19.37 -6.14 23.12
CA ASN A 459 -18.93 -7.47 22.68
C ASN A 459 -19.39 -7.76 21.24
N ALA A 460 -20.68 -7.55 20.94
CA ALA A 460 -21.21 -7.78 19.60
C ALA A 460 -20.55 -6.87 18.53
N SER A 461 -20.16 -5.67 18.92
CA SER A 461 -19.45 -4.73 18.02
C SER A 461 -18.00 -5.16 17.80
N LEU A 462 -17.30 -5.60 18.85
CA LEU A 462 -15.92 -6.09 18.76
C LEU A 462 -15.81 -7.36 17.93
N GLU A 463 -16.75 -8.31 18.06
CA GLU A 463 -16.83 -9.51 17.23
C GLU A 463 -16.94 -9.16 15.74
N LYS A 464 -17.68 -8.09 15.42
CA LYS A 464 -17.86 -7.56 14.06
C LYS A 464 -16.77 -6.57 13.64
N LYS A 465 -15.77 -6.32 14.49
CA LYS A 465 -14.70 -5.32 14.28
C LYS A 465 -15.23 -3.89 14.05
N ASP A 466 -16.41 -3.61 14.59
CA ASP A 466 -17.03 -2.28 14.60
C ASP A 466 -16.57 -1.51 15.84
N PHE A 467 -15.30 -1.06 15.81
CA PHE A 467 -14.71 -0.39 16.98
C PHE A 467 -15.37 0.96 17.27
N LYS A 468 -15.99 1.60 16.27
CA LYS A 468 -16.78 2.82 16.49
C LYS A 468 -17.98 2.53 17.39
N ASN A 469 -18.80 1.53 17.08
CA ASN A 469 -19.95 1.21 17.93
C ASN A 469 -19.52 0.69 19.31
N ALA A 470 -18.43 -0.10 19.37
CA ALA A 470 -17.87 -0.54 20.64
C ALA A 470 -17.45 0.63 21.55
N THR A 471 -16.73 1.61 20.99
CA THR A 471 -16.32 2.81 21.75
C THR A 471 -17.50 3.70 22.11
N THR A 472 -18.52 3.82 21.25
CA THR A 472 -19.76 4.56 21.57
C THR A 472 -20.53 3.95 22.74
N ALA A 473 -20.65 2.61 22.80
CA ALA A 473 -21.32 1.92 23.89
C ALA A 473 -20.59 2.15 25.23
N VAL A 474 -19.27 1.98 25.25
CA VAL A 474 -18.42 2.20 26.43
C VAL A 474 -18.47 3.66 26.89
N HIS A 475 -18.30 4.61 25.97
CA HIS A 475 -18.33 6.03 26.28
C HIS A 475 -19.67 6.46 26.87
N SER A 476 -20.78 6.00 26.27
CA SER A 476 -22.14 6.34 26.71
C SER A 476 -22.43 5.82 28.11
N PHE A 477 -22.04 4.58 28.41
CA PHE A 477 -22.22 4.01 29.74
C PHE A 477 -21.42 4.78 30.80
N TRP A 478 -20.13 4.98 30.57
CA TRP A 478 -19.26 5.64 31.55
C TRP A 478 -19.67 7.09 31.81
N LEU A 479 -19.92 7.85 30.75
CA LEU A 479 -20.22 9.27 30.87
C LEU A 479 -21.65 9.51 31.36
N TYR A 480 -22.65 9.02 30.62
CA TYR A 480 -24.04 9.41 30.83
C TYR A 480 -24.74 8.54 31.89
N ASP A 481 -24.57 7.22 31.82
CA ASP A 481 -25.26 6.31 32.75
C ASP A 481 -24.57 6.28 34.13
N LEU A 482 -23.25 6.08 34.17
CA LEU A 482 -22.52 5.94 35.42
C LEU A 482 -22.21 7.30 36.06
N CYS A 483 -21.51 8.19 35.36
CA CYS A 483 -21.06 9.44 35.98
C CYS A 483 -22.19 10.44 36.18
N ASP A 484 -22.93 10.76 35.12
CA ASP A 484 -23.90 11.86 35.17
C ASP A 484 -25.20 11.46 35.88
N THR A 485 -25.58 10.17 35.84
CA THR A 485 -26.81 9.69 36.48
C THR A 485 -26.53 8.95 37.79
N PHE A 486 -25.83 7.82 37.78
CA PHE A 486 -25.69 6.96 38.96
C PHE A 486 -24.89 7.61 40.10
N ILE A 487 -23.68 8.10 39.81
CA ILE A 487 -22.79 8.72 40.81
C ILE A 487 -23.46 9.97 41.41
N VAL A 488 -24.07 10.83 40.58
CA VAL A 488 -24.80 12.01 41.05
C VAL A 488 -25.97 11.64 41.96
N ARG A 489 -26.71 10.57 41.62
CA ARG A 489 -27.83 10.08 42.45
C ARG A 489 -27.37 9.58 43.82
N ILE A 490 -26.24 8.87 43.87
CA ILE A 490 -25.63 8.39 45.12
C ILE A 490 -25.13 9.55 45.97
N LEU A 491 -24.54 10.58 45.35
CA LEU A 491 -24.09 11.78 46.04
C LEU A 491 -25.24 12.53 46.74
N ARG A 492 -26.39 12.64 46.07
CA ARG A 492 -27.56 13.36 46.62
C ARG A 492 -28.32 12.58 47.70
N PHE A 493 -28.20 11.25 47.73
CA PHE A 493 -28.93 10.39 48.67
C PHE A 493 -28.02 9.25 49.14
N PRO A 494 -27.27 9.43 50.25
CA PRO A 494 -26.15 8.59 50.66
C PRO A 494 -26.53 7.20 51.23
N LYS A 495 -27.68 6.62 50.84
CA LYS A 495 -28.02 5.22 51.12
C LYS A 495 -27.91 4.31 49.87
N PRO A 496 -26.73 4.04 49.30
CA PRO A 496 -26.54 2.91 48.38
C PRO A 496 -26.24 1.63 49.17
N THR A 497 -26.79 0.52 48.71
CA THR A 497 -26.64 -0.82 49.32
C THR A 497 -25.50 -1.61 48.69
N LEU A 498 -24.90 -1.10 47.59
CA LEU A 498 -23.67 -1.61 46.96
C LEU A 498 -22.41 -1.26 47.79
N VAL A 499 -22.41 -1.61 49.08
CA VAL A 499 -21.16 -1.94 49.76
C VAL A 499 -21.10 -3.46 49.73
N ALA A 500 -20.17 -3.99 48.94
CA ALA A 500 -19.87 -5.41 48.93
C ALA A 500 -19.50 -5.86 50.36
N ARG A 501 -20.49 -6.29 51.13
CA ARG A 501 -20.25 -7.07 52.34
C ARG A 501 -19.88 -8.46 51.87
N GLY A 502 -18.58 -8.66 51.61
CA GLY A 502 -17.98 -9.98 51.60
C GLY A 502 -18.18 -10.60 52.98
N ARG A 503 -19.34 -11.24 53.19
CA ARG A 503 -19.48 -12.20 54.27
C ARG A 503 -18.78 -13.47 53.81
N ALA A 504 -17.91 -13.96 54.70
CA ALA A 504 -17.30 -15.27 54.62
C ALA A 504 -18.38 -16.28 54.23
N TRP A 505 -18.16 -16.97 53.11
CA TRP A 505 -18.87 -18.19 52.80
C TRP A 505 -18.39 -19.23 53.82
N GLN A 506 -19.21 -19.48 54.83
CA GLN A 506 -19.14 -20.70 55.62
C GLN A 506 -20.22 -21.65 55.11
N ASN A 507 -19.73 -22.86 54.81
CA ASN A 507 -20.38 -24.08 54.34
C ASN A 507 -20.68 -24.18 52.84
#